data_AF-A0A1Q3D2M1-F1
#
_entry.id   AF-A0A1Q3D2M1-F1
#
_cell.length_a   1.000
_cell.length_b   1.000
_cell.length_c   1.000
_cell.angle_alpha   90.00
_cell.angle_beta   90.00
_cell.angle_gamma   90.00
#
_symmetry.space_group_name_H-M   'P 1'
#
loop_
_entity.id
_entity.type
_entity.pdbx_description
1 polymer ?
#
loop_
_entity_poly.entity_id
_entity_poly.type
_entity_poly.pdbx_seq_one_letter_code
_entity_poly.pdbx_strand_id
1 'polypeptide(L)'
;MVSRIVETCGSIPICKTEAVNNNLNPVWRPVTLSTQQFGSKENPLIIECLDFNSSGNHALIGELQKSVADLEKLHKERAGVNFILTRHGHQKVLKSQLFVNRFVEKEQHSFLDYISGSFELNFMVAVDFTASNGNPRSPDSLHYIDPSGRLNSYQQAIMEVGEVIQFYDADRRFPAWGFGGRTYDNTVSHCFNLNGNPNAYEV
;
A
#
# COMPACT_ATOMS: atom_id res chain seq x y z
N MET A 1 15.67 -1.06 -12.58
CA MET A 1 14.24 -1.33 -12.38
C MET A 1 14.06 -2.84 -12.33
N VAL A 2 13.17 -3.33 -11.45
CA VAL A 2 12.82 -4.74 -11.36
C VAL A 2 11.32 -4.87 -11.58
N SER A 3 10.93 -5.77 -12.47
CA SER A 3 9.55 -5.94 -12.92
C SER A 3 9.16 -7.42 -12.87
N ARG A 4 7.91 -7.69 -12.48
CA ARG A 4 7.30 -9.03 -12.55
C ARG A 4 6.66 -9.22 -13.93
N ILE A 5 6.81 -10.40 -14.51
CA ILE A 5 6.15 -10.78 -15.76
C ILE A 5 4.69 -11.18 -15.49
N VAL A 6 3.77 -10.73 -16.34
CA VAL A 6 2.34 -11.03 -16.24
C VAL A 6 1.90 -11.90 -17.41
N GLU A 7 0.99 -12.84 -17.17
CA GLU A 7 0.50 -13.82 -18.15
C GLU A 7 -0.12 -13.18 -19.40
N THR A 8 -0.70 -11.97 -19.28
CA THR A 8 -1.38 -11.25 -20.37
C THR A 8 -0.43 -10.49 -21.30
N CYS A 9 0.84 -10.92 -21.39
CA CYS A 9 1.89 -10.30 -22.21
C CYS A 9 2.20 -8.87 -21.76
N GLY A 10 2.89 -8.74 -20.63
CA GLY A 10 3.35 -7.47 -20.09
C GLY A 10 4.24 -7.66 -18.88
N SER A 11 4.79 -6.56 -18.37
CA SER A 11 5.52 -6.53 -17.11
C SER A 11 5.01 -5.41 -16.21
N ILE A 12 5.02 -5.65 -14.90
CA ILE A 12 4.63 -4.67 -13.88
C ILE A 12 5.89 -4.33 -13.08
N PRO A 13 6.31 -3.05 -13.04
CA PRO A 13 7.39 -2.62 -12.17
C PRO A 13 7.03 -2.88 -10.71
N ILE A 14 7.89 -3.63 -9.99
CA ILE A 14 7.70 -3.95 -8.58
C ILE A 14 8.73 -3.26 -7.68
N CYS A 15 9.86 -2.82 -8.23
CA CYS A 15 10.90 -2.14 -7.48
C CYS A 15 11.77 -1.25 -8.37
N LYS A 16 12.20 -0.11 -7.82
CA LYS A 16 13.11 0.84 -8.46
C LYS A 16 14.17 1.28 -7.46
N THR A 17 15.42 1.31 -7.90
CA THR A 17 16.55 1.87 -7.15
C THR A 17 16.68 3.37 -7.41
N GLU A 18 17.44 4.06 -6.58
CA GLU A 18 17.85 5.43 -6.82
C GLU A 18 18.74 5.56 -8.07
N ALA A 19 18.71 6.74 -8.70
CA ALA A 19 19.66 7.08 -9.74
C ALA A 19 21.03 7.40 -9.11
N VAL A 20 22.11 6.87 -9.69
CA VAL A 20 23.48 7.12 -9.24
C VAL A 20 24.19 7.93 -10.33
N ASN A 21 24.62 9.14 -9.98
CA ASN A 21 25.21 10.06 -10.95
C ASN A 21 26.65 9.67 -11.32
N ASN A 22 26.99 9.75 -12.61
CA ASN A 22 28.35 9.60 -13.14
C ASN A 22 29.11 8.37 -12.61
N ASN A 23 28.48 7.20 -12.61
CA ASN A 23 29.09 5.98 -12.07
C ASN A 23 28.90 4.78 -13.01
N LEU A 24 30.02 4.14 -13.40
CA LEU A 24 30.04 2.94 -14.25
C LEU A 24 29.99 1.63 -13.45
N ASN A 25 30.18 1.70 -12.13
CA ASN A 25 30.13 0.57 -11.20
C ASN A 25 29.23 0.94 -10.00
N PRO A 26 27.94 1.27 -10.24
CA PRO A 26 27.04 1.72 -9.19
C PRO A 26 26.79 0.61 -8.16
N VAL A 27 26.75 0.99 -6.89
CA VAL A 27 26.25 0.16 -5.79
C VAL A 27 25.03 0.87 -5.22
N TRP A 28 23.85 0.30 -5.43
CA TRP A 28 22.59 0.86 -4.97
C TRP A 28 22.31 0.53 -3.51
N ARG A 29 21.43 1.30 -2.88
CA ARG A 29 20.86 0.98 -1.57
C ARG A 29 20.10 -0.35 -1.62
N PRO A 30 20.03 -1.10 -0.50
CA PRO A 30 19.28 -2.33 -0.44
C PRO A 30 17.81 -2.11 -0.81
N VAL A 31 17.29 -2.99 -1.65
CA VAL A 31 15.86 -3.05 -1.97
C VAL A 31 15.21 -4.21 -1.22
N THR A 32 13.93 -4.07 -0.91
CA THR A 32 13.14 -5.13 -0.27
C THR A 32 12.05 -5.57 -1.24
N LEU A 33 11.95 -6.88 -1.46
CA LEU A 33 10.94 -7.51 -2.31
C LEU A 33 10.16 -8.51 -1.47
N SER A 34 8.84 -8.41 -1.45
CA SER A 34 7.97 -9.40 -0.80
C SER A 34 7.54 -10.50 -1.76
N THR A 35 7.23 -11.68 -1.23
CA THR A 35 6.69 -12.81 -2.02
C THR A 35 5.43 -12.43 -2.79
N GLN A 36 4.59 -11.54 -2.24
CA GLN A 36 3.40 -11.03 -2.95
C GLN A 36 3.77 -10.24 -4.22
N GLN A 37 4.91 -9.53 -4.22
CA GLN A 37 5.36 -8.75 -5.37
C GLN A 37 5.90 -9.65 -6.49
N PHE A 38 6.72 -10.65 -6.18
CA PHE A 38 7.34 -11.52 -7.19
C PHE A 38 6.59 -12.85 -7.44
N GLY A 39 5.60 -13.18 -6.62
CA GLY A 39 4.83 -14.43 -6.66
C GLY A 39 5.59 -15.58 -6.01
N SER A 40 6.41 -16.29 -6.80
CA SER A 40 7.24 -17.41 -6.35
C SER A 40 8.72 -17.11 -6.54
N LYS A 41 9.60 -17.71 -5.74
CA LYS A 41 11.06 -17.49 -5.86
C LYS A 41 11.61 -17.92 -7.21
N GLU A 42 10.94 -18.84 -7.88
CA GLU A 42 11.27 -19.43 -9.18
C GLU A 42 10.74 -18.59 -10.35
N ASN A 43 9.78 -17.69 -10.09
CA ASN A 43 9.21 -16.87 -11.14
C ASN A 43 10.28 -15.90 -11.67
N PRO A 44 10.47 -15.84 -12.99
CA PRO A 44 11.45 -14.95 -13.57
C PRO A 44 11.02 -13.48 -13.42
N LEU A 45 11.97 -12.65 -12.97
CA LEU A 45 11.86 -11.20 -12.94
C LEU A 45 12.66 -10.59 -14.09
N ILE A 46 12.18 -9.47 -14.60
CA ILE A 46 12.91 -8.62 -15.55
C ILE A 46 13.68 -7.59 -14.75
N ILE A 47 14.98 -7.50 -14.96
CA ILE A 47 15.87 -6.54 -14.30
C ILE A 47 16.51 -5.67 -15.38
N GLU A 48 16.13 -4.40 -15.39
CA GLU A 48 16.58 -3.41 -16.37
C GLU A 48 17.51 -2.39 -15.72
N CYS A 49 18.66 -2.17 -16.34
CA CYS A 49 19.56 -1.08 -16.04
C CYS A 49 19.29 0.08 -17.00
N LEU A 50 18.95 1.24 -16.46
CA LEU A 50 18.52 2.41 -17.22
C LEU A 50 19.45 3.59 -16.90
N ASP A 51 19.82 4.34 -17.93
CA ASP A 51 20.48 5.63 -17.80
C ASP A 51 19.43 6.71 -17.52
N PHE A 52 19.63 7.45 -16.43
CA PHE A 52 18.68 8.45 -15.99
C PHE A 52 18.80 9.73 -16.81
N ASN A 53 17.65 10.28 -17.20
CA ASN A 53 17.54 11.53 -17.92
C ASN A 53 16.46 12.39 -17.26
N SER A 54 16.76 13.68 -17.02
CA SER A 54 15.83 14.62 -16.40
C SER A 54 14.59 14.88 -17.26
N SER A 55 14.64 14.59 -18.56
CA SER A 55 13.47 14.66 -19.46
C SER A 55 12.42 13.57 -19.18
N GLY A 56 12.75 12.54 -18.41
CA GLY A 56 11.93 11.34 -18.22
C GLY A 56 12.14 10.26 -19.28
N ASN A 57 12.81 10.57 -20.40
CA ASN A 57 13.16 9.59 -21.43
C ASN A 57 14.48 8.89 -21.08
N HIS A 58 14.38 7.86 -20.22
CA HIS A 58 15.51 7.06 -19.76
C HIS A 58 15.99 6.09 -20.86
N ALA A 59 17.31 5.95 -21.03
CA ALA A 59 17.87 5.06 -22.04
C ALA A 59 18.19 3.68 -21.47
N LEU A 60 17.77 2.61 -22.13
CA LEU A 60 18.11 1.25 -21.71
C LEU A 60 19.60 0.95 -21.93
N ILE A 61 20.31 0.65 -20.86
CA ILE A 61 21.70 0.19 -20.88
C ILE A 61 21.72 -1.32 -21.17
N GLY A 62 20.86 -2.08 -20.49
CA GLY A 62 20.70 -3.52 -20.69
C GLY A 62 19.67 -4.12 -19.75
N GLU A 63 19.23 -5.32 -20.08
CA GLU A 63 18.21 -6.09 -19.36
C GLU A 63 18.70 -7.51 -19.10
N LEU A 64 18.14 -8.18 -18.11
CA LEU A 64 18.30 -9.60 -17.90
C LEU A 64 17.06 -10.17 -17.21
N GLN A 65 16.86 -11.47 -17.37
CA GLN A 65 15.74 -12.19 -16.76
C GLN A 65 16.28 -13.23 -15.79
N LYS A 66 15.95 -13.07 -14.50
CA LYS A 66 16.37 -13.96 -13.40
C LYS A 66 15.31 -14.05 -12.32
N SER A 67 15.17 -15.23 -11.74
CA SER A 67 14.31 -15.47 -10.59
C SER A 67 14.98 -15.01 -9.29
N VAL A 68 14.22 -14.87 -8.20
CA VAL A 68 14.80 -14.55 -6.88
C VAL A 68 15.74 -15.68 -6.42
N ALA A 69 15.40 -16.94 -6.72
CA ALA A 69 16.27 -18.09 -6.47
C ALA A 69 17.60 -18.00 -7.24
N ASP A 70 17.59 -17.54 -8.49
CA ASP A 70 18.83 -17.30 -9.24
C ASP A 70 19.67 -16.19 -8.61
N LEU A 71 19.05 -15.10 -8.15
CA LEU A 71 19.75 -14.01 -7.49
C LEU A 71 20.40 -14.46 -6.17
N GLU A 72 19.71 -15.32 -5.41
CA GLU A 72 20.25 -15.95 -4.22
C GLU A 72 21.47 -16.82 -4.55
N LYS A 73 21.39 -17.62 -5.62
CA LYS A 73 22.50 -18.44 -6.11
C LYS A 73 23.71 -17.58 -6.52
N LEU A 74 23.49 -16.53 -7.31
CA LEU A 74 24.54 -15.59 -7.72
C LEU A 74 25.23 -14.95 -6.51
N HIS A 75 24.48 -14.61 -5.47
CA HIS A 75 25.03 -14.11 -4.21
C HIS A 75 25.93 -15.15 -3.53
N LYS A 76 25.46 -16.39 -3.37
CA LYS A 76 26.21 -17.49 -2.73
C LYS A 76 27.50 -17.82 -3.50
N GLU A 77 27.43 -17.84 -4.82
CA GLU A 77 28.57 -18.14 -5.70
C GLU A 77 29.50 -16.94 -5.91
N ARG A 78 29.11 -15.74 -5.44
CA ARG A 78 29.80 -14.46 -5.72
C ARG A 78 30.05 -14.24 -7.21
N ALA A 79 29.08 -14.66 -8.02
CA ALA A 79 29.15 -14.62 -9.47
C ALA A 79 28.37 -13.42 -10.03
N GLY A 80 28.91 -12.81 -11.08
CA GLY A 80 28.22 -11.79 -11.87
C GLY A 80 27.43 -12.41 -13.02
N VAL A 81 26.38 -11.73 -13.45
CA VAL A 81 25.62 -12.08 -14.65
C VAL A 81 25.66 -10.93 -15.66
N ASN A 82 25.94 -11.26 -16.92
CA ASN A 82 26.02 -10.25 -17.99
C ASN A 82 24.63 -9.71 -18.33
N PHE A 83 24.54 -8.40 -18.58
CA PHE A 83 23.35 -7.81 -19.20
C PHE A 83 23.26 -8.20 -20.68
N ILE A 84 22.04 -8.21 -21.19
CA ILE A 84 21.71 -8.42 -22.59
C ILE A 84 21.08 -7.13 -23.11
N LEU A 85 21.35 -6.78 -24.37
CA LEU A 85 20.66 -5.71 -25.06
C LEU A 85 20.11 -6.23 -26.38
N THR A 86 18.79 -6.11 -26.55
CA THR A 86 18.11 -6.48 -27.79
C THR A 86 18.01 -5.25 -28.70
N ARG A 87 18.62 -5.30 -29.88
CA ARG A 87 18.49 -4.27 -30.91
C ARG A 87 18.13 -4.90 -32.25
N HIS A 88 17.07 -4.41 -32.89
CA HIS A 88 16.59 -4.90 -34.19
C HIS A 88 16.41 -6.43 -34.24
N GLY A 89 15.91 -7.04 -33.16
CA GLY A 89 15.71 -8.50 -33.05
C GLY A 89 16.96 -9.31 -32.74
N HIS A 90 18.15 -8.69 -32.70
CA HIS A 90 19.40 -9.35 -32.31
C HIS A 90 19.72 -9.11 -30.84
N GLN A 91 19.94 -10.19 -30.09
CA GLN A 91 20.40 -10.14 -28.70
C GLN A 91 21.92 -10.07 -28.66
N LYS A 92 22.45 -9.05 -27.97
CA LYS A 92 23.87 -8.90 -27.71
C LYS A 92 24.15 -9.03 -26.22
N VAL A 93 24.98 -10.00 -25.86
CA VAL A 93 25.54 -10.11 -24.50
C VAL A 93 26.55 -8.98 -24.29
N LEU A 94 26.33 -8.17 -23.25
CA LEU A 94 27.21 -7.06 -22.89
C LEU A 94 28.32 -7.51 -21.95
N LYS A 95 29.38 -6.69 -21.85
CA LYS A 95 30.43 -6.87 -20.82
C LYS A 95 30.01 -6.36 -19.45
N SER A 96 28.98 -5.52 -19.39
CA SER A 96 28.41 -5.02 -18.13
C SER A 96 27.74 -6.16 -17.38
N GLN A 97 27.95 -6.20 -16.06
CA GLN A 97 27.50 -7.28 -15.19
C GLN A 97 26.68 -6.75 -14.03
N LEU A 98 25.70 -7.54 -13.60
CA LEU A 98 24.98 -7.38 -12.34
C LEU A 98 25.56 -8.32 -11.29
N PHE A 99 25.79 -7.80 -10.09
CA PHE A 99 26.21 -8.56 -8.92
C PHE A 99 25.21 -8.39 -7.78
N VAL A 100 24.99 -9.46 -7.01
CA VAL A 100 24.17 -9.44 -5.78
C VAL A 100 25.11 -9.39 -4.58
N ASN A 101 25.45 -8.18 -4.13
CA ASN A 101 26.42 -7.98 -3.05
C ASN A 101 25.90 -8.48 -1.69
N ARG A 102 24.58 -8.42 -1.47
CA ARG A 102 23.92 -8.85 -0.23
C ARG A 102 22.56 -9.44 -0.54
N PHE A 103 22.27 -10.62 0.00
CA PHE A 103 20.96 -11.24 -0.03
C PHE A 103 20.58 -11.65 1.40
N VAL A 104 19.42 -11.18 1.87
CA VAL A 104 18.91 -11.53 3.21
C VAL A 104 17.44 -11.86 3.08
N GLU A 105 17.09 -13.09 3.39
CA GLU A 105 15.70 -13.50 3.57
C GLU A 105 15.28 -13.21 5.00
N LYS A 106 14.13 -12.56 5.16
CA LYS A 106 13.55 -12.25 6.46
C LYS A 106 12.12 -12.75 6.49
N GLU A 107 11.79 -13.48 7.54
CA GLU A 107 10.41 -13.76 7.87
C GLU A 107 9.76 -12.46 8.36
N GLN A 108 8.56 -12.17 7.85
CA GLN A 108 7.75 -11.04 8.28
C GLN A 108 6.42 -11.59 8.75
N HIS A 109 6.02 -11.20 9.97
CA HIS A 109 4.70 -11.53 10.47
C HIS A 109 3.64 -10.86 9.60
N SER A 110 2.70 -11.68 9.12
CA SER A 110 1.57 -11.24 8.33
C SER A 110 0.53 -10.54 9.20
N PHE A 111 -0.37 -9.78 8.59
CA PHE A 111 -1.52 -9.21 9.29
C PHE A 111 -2.32 -10.30 10.05
N LEU A 112 -2.50 -11.48 9.44
CA LEU A 112 -3.21 -12.59 10.07
C LEU A 112 -2.47 -13.20 11.25
N ASP A 113 -1.14 -13.12 11.28
CA ASP A 113 -0.35 -13.61 12.42
C ASP A 113 -0.64 -12.76 13.65
N TYR A 114 -0.79 -11.43 13.49
CA TYR A 114 -1.18 -10.54 14.58
C TYR A 114 -2.62 -10.82 15.05
N ILE A 115 -3.58 -10.94 14.12
CA ILE A 115 -4.96 -11.28 14.49
C ILE A 115 -5.04 -12.63 15.22
N SER A 116 -4.32 -13.64 14.73
CA SER A 116 -4.23 -14.96 15.38
C SER A 116 -3.51 -14.88 16.74
N GLY A 117 -2.60 -13.90 16.90
CA GLY A 117 -1.95 -13.52 18.15
C GLY A 117 -2.84 -12.74 19.12
N SER A 118 -4.16 -12.73 18.92
CA SER A 118 -5.15 -12.01 19.75
C SER A 118 -5.02 -10.49 19.70
N PHE A 119 -4.47 -9.94 18.61
CA PHE A 119 -4.61 -8.51 18.34
C PHE A 119 -6.00 -8.22 17.79
N GLU A 120 -6.55 -7.09 18.21
CA GLU A 120 -7.87 -6.62 17.79
C GLU A 120 -7.75 -5.31 17.01
N LEU A 121 -8.71 -5.04 16.13
CA LEU A 121 -8.87 -3.76 15.46
C LEU A 121 -10.08 -3.04 16.05
N ASN A 122 -9.84 -2.06 16.91
CA ASN A 122 -10.90 -1.24 17.47
C ASN A 122 -11.38 -0.21 16.44
N PHE A 123 -12.68 -0.23 16.14
CA PHE A 123 -13.32 0.74 15.26
C PHE A 123 -13.82 1.96 16.05
N MET A 124 -13.38 3.14 15.62
CA MET A 124 -13.80 4.41 16.20
C MET A 124 -14.39 5.32 15.12
N VAL A 125 -15.43 6.07 15.46
CA VAL A 125 -16.10 6.98 14.53
C VAL A 125 -16.22 8.39 15.12
N ALA A 126 -15.97 9.40 14.29
CA ALA A 126 -16.22 10.80 14.62
C ALA A 126 -17.01 11.47 13.48
N VAL A 127 -18.19 12.01 13.79
CA VAL A 127 -19.12 12.57 12.81
C VAL A 127 -19.11 14.10 12.89
N ASP A 128 -19.04 14.77 11.74
CA ASP A 128 -19.07 16.22 11.65
C ASP A 128 -20.51 16.75 11.77
N PHE A 129 -20.81 17.53 12.80
CA PHE A 129 -22.10 18.19 13.04
C PHE A 129 -22.07 19.71 12.76
N THR A 130 -21.08 20.21 12.01
CA THR A 130 -21.00 21.62 11.61
C THR A 130 -22.16 22.02 10.70
N ALA A 131 -22.52 23.31 10.77
CA ALA A 131 -23.65 23.87 10.03
C ALA A 131 -23.52 23.80 8.50
N SER A 132 -22.30 23.62 7.96
CA SER A 132 -22.07 23.44 6.52
C SER A 132 -22.74 22.21 5.94
N ASN A 133 -23.11 21.23 6.77
CA ASN A 133 -23.83 20.03 6.33
C ASN A 133 -25.31 20.28 6.00
N GLY A 134 -25.83 21.47 6.34
CA GLY A 134 -27.25 21.81 6.18
C GLY A 134 -28.11 21.34 7.35
N ASN A 135 -29.40 21.68 7.29
CA ASN A 135 -30.36 21.28 8.32
C ASN A 135 -30.81 19.83 8.06
N PRO A 136 -30.65 18.88 9.02
CA PRO A 136 -31.02 17.47 8.83
C PRO A 136 -32.49 17.22 8.42
N ARG A 137 -33.38 18.19 8.61
CA ARG A 137 -34.79 18.12 8.16
C ARG A 137 -34.97 18.44 6.67
N SER A 138 -33.92 18.95 6.03
CA SER A 138 -33.95 19.37 4.64
C SER A 138 -33.41 18.26 3.73
N PRO A 139 -34.09 17.91 2.63
CA PRO A 139 -33.64 16.83 1.73
C PRO A 139 -32.27 17.04 1.06
N ASP A 140 -31.76 18.28 1.04
CA ASP A 140 -30.46 18.66 0.51
C ASP A 140 -29.31 18.57 1.54
N SER A 141 -29.62 18.28 2.81
CA SER A 141 -28.63 18.14 3.87
C SER A 141 -27.86 16.83 3.76
N LEU A 142 -26.56 16.87 4.06
CA LEU A 142 -25.71 15.66 4.13
C LEU A 142 -26.09 14.75 5.30
N HIS A 143 -26.76 15.31 6.32
CA HIS A 143 -27.34 14.58 7.46
C HIS A 143 -28.82 14.23 7.27
N TYR A 144 -29.39 14.42 6.08
CA TYR A 144 -30.79 14.08 5.84
C TYR A 144 -31.03 12.58 6.09
N ILE A 145 -32.10 12.26 6.82
CA ILE A 145 -32.54 10.89 7.06
C ILE A 145 -33.71 10.61 6.11
N ASP A 146 -33.43 9.87 5.04
CA ASP A 146 -34.40 9.60 4.00
C ASP A 146 -35.51 8.65 4.51
N PRO A 147 -36.80 9.03 4.46
CA PRO A 147 -37.91 8.20 4.89
C PRO A 147 -38.04 6.86 4.13
N SER A 148 -37.45 6.76 2.93
CA SER A 148 -37.40 5.50 2.17
C SER A 148 -36.39 4.49 2.72
N GLY A 149 -35.55 4.88 3.70
CA GLY A 149 -34.48 4.06 4.25
C GLY A 149 -33.16 4.17 3.50
N ARG A 150 -33.06 5.04 2.48
CA ARG A 150 -31.79 5.32 1.80
C ARG A 150 -30.81 5.98 2.78
N LEU A 151 -29.64 5.39 2.91
CA LEU A 151 -28.57 5.93 3.75
C LEU A 151 -27.96 7.19 3.13
N ASN A 152 -27.68 8.20 3.95
CA ASN A 152 -26.86 9.33 3.56
C ASN A 152 -25.36 8.98 3.56
N SER A 153 -24.50 9.88 3.08
CA SER A 153 -23.07 9.61 2.94
C SER A 153 -22.36 9.26 4.26
N TYR A 154 -22.77 9.84 5.39
CA TYR A 154 -22.21 9.49 6.70
C TYR A 154 -22.62 8.07 7.11
N GLN A 155 -23.92 7.74 6.97
CA GLN A 155 -24.42 6.41 7.29
C GLN A 155 -23.78 5.34 6.39
N GLN A 156 -23.63 5.62 5.09
CA GLN A 156 -22.96 4.72 4.15
C GLN A 156 -21.51 4.46 4.58
N ALA A 157 -20.73 5.51 4.86
CA ALA A 157 -19.34 5.36 5.27
C ALA A 157 -19.19 4.56 6.58
N ILE A 158 -20.05 4.83 7.57
CA ILE A 158 -20.04 4.09 8.85
C ILE A 158 -20.37 2.61 8.64
N MET A 159 -21.38 2.31 7.81
CA MET A 159 -21.77 0.94 7.50
C MET A 159 -20.66 0.22 6.74
N GLU A 160 -20.15 0.79 5.64
CA GLU A 160 -19.14 0.14 4.79
C GLU A 160 -17.85 -0.19 5.56
N VAL A 161 -17.40 0.69 6.45
CA VAL A 161 -16.21 0.44 7.28
C VAL A 161 -16.55 -0.48 8.46
N GLY A 162 -17.63 -0.21 9.16
CA GLY A 162 -18.05 -0.96 10.36
C GLY A 162 -18.42 -2.41 10.05
N GLU A 163 -19.02 -2.69 8.89
CA GLU A 163 -19.32 -4.06 8.44
C GLU A 163 -18.07 -4.92 8.26
N VAL A 164 -16.93 -4.31 7.93
CA VAL A 164 -15.66 -5.03 7.79
C VAL A 164 -14.94 -5.14 9.13
N ILE A 165 -14.77 -4.02 9.85
CA ILE A 165 -13.90 -3.97 11.02
C ILE A 165 -14.52 -4.68 12.24
N GLN A 166 -15.85 -4.72 12.39
CA GLN A 166 -16.52 -5.30 13.56
C GLN A 166 -16.19 -6.78 13.83
N PHE A 167 -15.67 -7.51 12.85
CA PHE A 167 -15.27 -8.91 13.01
C PHE A 167 -13.90 -9.09 13.65
N TYR A 168 -13.12 -8.01 13.75
CA TYR A 168 -11.78 -7.98 14.31
C TYR A 168 -11.74 -7.36 15.73
N ASP A 169 -12.90 -7.04 16.28
CA ASP A 169 -13.09 -6.49 17.63
C ASP A 169 -13.89 -7.50 18.45
N ALA A 170 -13.35 -7.93 19.60
CA ALA A 170 -13.97 -8.99 20.40
C ALA A 170 -15.19 -8.49 21.19
N ASP A 171 -15.17 -7.25 21.66
CA ASP A 171 -16.24 -6.69 22.48
C ASP A 171 -17.29 -5.94 21.66
N ARG A 172 -16.92 -5.51 20.44
CA ARG A 172 -17.78 -4.78 19.51
C ARG A 172 -18.38 -3.52 20.13
N ARG A 173 -17.63 -2.86 21.01
CA ARG A 173 -18.02 -1.62 21.66
C ARG A 173 -17.28 -0.49 20.98
N PHE A 174 -18.01 0.30 20.20
CA PHE A 174 -17.38 1.24 19.28
C PHE A 174 -17.43 2.65 19.85
N PRO A 175 -16.27 3.29 20.08
CA PRO A 175 -16.26 4.68 20.46
C PRO A 175 -16.80 5.57 19.33
N ALA A 176 -17.81 6.37 19.65
CA ALA A 176 -18.51 7.19 18.68
C ALA A 176 -18.69 8.62 19.17
N TRP A 177 -18.10 9.55 18.42
CA TRP A 177 -18.10 10.97 18.73
C TRP A 177 -18.74 11.82 17.63
N GLY A 178 -19.20 13.00 18.02
CA GLY A 178 -19.53 14.09 17.13
C GLY A 178 -18.64 15.30 17.42
N PHE A 179 -18.46 16.18 16.44
CA PHE A 179 -17.75 17.45 16.61
C PHE A 179 -18.41 18.57 15.81
N GLY A 180 -18.19 19.83 16.23
CA GLY A 180 -18.71 21.01 15.51
C GLY A 180 -20.22 21.23 15.69
N GLY A 181 -20.85 20.47 16.59
CA GLY A 181 -22.25 20.61 16.98
C GLY A 181 -22.42 21.47 18.23
N ARG A 182 -23.62 22.02 18.41
CA ARG A 182 -24.01 22.71 19.65
C ARG A 182 -24.72 21.71 20.57
N THR A 183 -24.21 21.55 21.79
CA THR A 183 -24.80 20.67 22.82
C THR A 183 -25.96 21.34 23.55
N TYR A 184 -26.69 20.59 24.39
CA TYR A 184 -27.89 21.07 25.10
C TYR A 184 -27.65 22.28 26.01
N ASP A 185 -26.41 22.50 26.45
CA ASP A 185 -25.95 23.65 27.21
C ASP A 185 -25.65 24.89 26.34
N ASN A 186 -25.99 24.85 25.05
CA ASN A 186 -25.70 25.87 24.05
C ASN A 186 -24.21 26.16 23.78
N THR A 187 -23.30 25.32 24.28
CA THR A 187 -21.88 25.44 23.95
C THR A 187 -21.58 24.67 22.66
N VAL A 188 -20.61 25.16 21.89
CA VAL A 188 -20.10 24.40 20.74
C VAL A 188 -19.15 23.35 21.30
N SER A 189 -19.43 22.09 21.00
CA SER A 189 -18.54 20.99 21.36
C SER A 189 -17.77 20.51 20.13
N HIS A 190 -16.46 20.39 20.31
CA HIS A 190 -15.55 19.82 19.32
C HIS A 190 -15.29 18.33 19.54
N CYS A 191 -15.91 17.72 20.57
CA CYS A 191 -15.89 16.29 20.82
C CYS A 191 -16.99 15.96 21.84
N PHE A 192 -18.05 15.29 21.42
CA PHE A 192 -19.14 14.82 22.29
C PHE A 192 -19.52 13.38 21.94
N ASN A 193 -19.84 12.56 22.94
CA ASN A 193 -20.25 11.17 22.69
C ASN A 193 -21.62 11.15 21.97
N LEU A 194 -21.74 10.37 20.89
CA LEU A 194 -22.99 10.29 20.11
C LEU A 194 -24.14 9.65 20.90
N ASN A 195 -23.82 8.81 21.89
CA ASN A 195 -24.81 8.24 22.82
C ASN A 195 -25.38 9.29 23.81
N GLY A 196 -24.87 10.52 23.81
CA GLY A 196 -25.32 11.61 24.70
C GLY A 196 -24.87 11.48 26.17
N ASN A 197 -24.10 10.45 26.53
CA ASN A 197 -23.60 10.24 27.88
C ASN A 197 -22.18 10.79 28.00
N PRO A 198 -21.92 11.85 28.78
CA PRO A 198 -20.58 12.44 28.91
C PRO A 198 -19.55 11.50 29.55
N ASN A 199 -20.00 10.44 30.23
CA ASN A 199 -19.15 9.49 30.95
C ASN A 199 -19.01 8.13 30.25
N ALA A 200 -19.74 7.88 29.16
CA ALA A 200 -19.63 6.64 28.38
C ALA A 200 -19.06 6.94 27.00
N TYR A 201 -17.85 6.47 26.75
CA TYR A 201 -17.10 6.69 25.51
C TYR A 201 -17.37 5.61 24.44
N GLU A 202 -18.21 4.61 24.74
CA GLU A 202 -18.57 3.51 23.85
C GLU A 202 -20.07 3.51 23.56
N VAL A 203 -20.45 3.05 22.36
CA VAL A 203 -21.83 2.79 21.94
C VAL A 203 -22.01 1.30 21.65
#